data_AF-A0A6J4ULT9-F1
#
_entry.id   AF-A0A6J4ULT9-F1
#
_cell.length_a   1.000
_cell.length_b   1.000
_cell.length_c   1.000
_cell.angle_alpha   90.00
_cell.angle_beta   90.00
_cell.angle_gamma   90.00
#
_symmetry.space_group_name_H-M   'P 1'
#
loop_
_entity.id
_entity.type
_entity.pdbx_description
1 polymer ?
#
loop_
_entity_poly.entity_id
_entity_poly.type
_entity_poly.pdbx_seq_one_letter_code
_entity_poly.pdbx_strand_id
1 'polypeptide(L)'
;MPVPDRSSSVARLLEAYADGHVTRLEVARRVERWARRPDETWLPQRLWDRLEELFPPLGQQPPDRDVVRLLACVLAEAEPELLQPLMDLALRRPLLAAVSRPGATVPDDILRPGERVLLGTARGREALGALLDGRVAPVSAWLRRTVLDPDAFVATTWDVPLADTIGLAGLVDRLATATETLPPGPVRAQVAREWISELSAGSLVDDVPFSEVVRCVGLRILTHKAPVLLWHAAQQLALVIDDHPLVAKALIRRCLPVVEVEAGLSPAVAAAPFLRALTVRQAAALLDNLAPDLPAAAWAVVADEFFAPAFRRNWRSWRPHVRRWATADDTARSLAVLTA
;
A
#
# COMPACT_ATOMS: atom_id res chain seq x y z
N MET A 1 -37.92 -4.43 -24.41
CA MET A 1 -37.51 -4.45 -22.99
C MET A 1 -36.53 -3.32 -22.77
N PRO A 2 -36.73 -2.43 -21.78
CA PRO A 2 -35.73 -1.42 -21.46
C PRO A 2 -34.46 -2.11 -20.97
N VAL A 3 -33.30 -1.71 -21.51
CA VAL A 3 -32.00 -2.16 -21.03
C VAL A 3 -31.87 -1.64 -19.59
N PRO A 4 -31.67 -2.50 -18.56
CA PRO A 4 -31.45 -2.02 -17.21
C PRO A 4 -30.26 -1.08 -17.23
N ASP A 5 -30.38 0.05 -16.52
CA ASP A 5 -29.28 1.00 -16.38
C ASP A 5 -28.01 0.25 -15.95
N ARG A 6 -26.97 0.35 -16.77
CA ARG A 6 -25.78 -0.48 -16.62
C ARG A 6 -24.97 -0.04 -15.42
N SER A 7 -25.06 1.23 -15.00
CA SER A 7 -24.55 1.74 -13.72
C SER A 7 -25.15 0.97 -12.53
N SER A 8 -26.47 0.77 -12.54
CA SER A 8 -27.22 -0.06 -11.58
C SER A 8 -26.82 -1.53 -11.64
N SER A 9 -26.31 -2.03 -12.77
CA SER A 9 -25.81 -3.39 -12.88
C SER A 9 -24.44 -3.58 -12.24
N VAL A 10 -23.58 -2.57 -12.28
CA VAL A 10 -22.31 -2.56 -11.52
C VAL A 10 -22.60 -2.37 -10.03
N ALA A 11 -23.44 -1.42 -9.66
CA ALA A 11 -23.85 -1.19 -8.27
C ALA A 11 -24.35 -2.49 -7.61
N ARG A 12 -25.30 -3.19 -8.25
CA ARG A 12 -25.82 -4.49 -7.75
C ARG A 12 -24.74 -5.57 -7.63
N LEU A 13 -23.76 -5.59 -8.52
CA LEU A 13 -22.65 -6.54 -8.41
C LEU A 13 -21.77 -6.25 -7.18
N LEU A 14 -21.48 -4.97 -6.94
CA LEU A 14 -20.69 -4.53 -5.80
C LEU A 14 -21.44 -4.73 -4.47
N GLU A 15 -22.76 -4.49 -4.43
CA GLU A 15 -23.62 -4.81 -3.29
C GLU A 15 -23.59 -6.32 -3.00
N ALA A 16 -23.81 -7.15 -4.02
CA ALA A 16 -23.76 -8.60 -3.86
C ALA A 16 -22.39 -9.08 -3.34
N TYR A 17 -21.29 -8.41 -3.71
CA TYR A 17 -19.97 -8.72 -3.18
C TYR A 17 -19.84 -8.30 -1.71
N ALA A 18 -20.26 -7.09 -1.38
CA ALA A 18 -20.21 -6.56 -0.02
C ALA A 18 -21.02 -7.44 0.96
N ASP A 19 -22.14 -7.98 0.50
CA ASP A 19 -23.00 -8.89 1.28
C ASP A 19 -22.53 -10.35 1.26
N GLY A 20 -21.48 -10.67 0.48
CA GLY A 20 -20.88 -12.01 0.42
C GLY A 20 -21.64 -13.00 -0.46
N HIS A 21 -22.56 -12.54 -1.30
CA HIS A 21 -23.30 -13.37 -2.25
C HIS A 21 -22.49 -13.74 -3.50
N VAL A 22 -21.47 -12.94 -3.84
CA VAL A 22 -20.53 -13.26 -4.94
C VAL A 22 -19.10 -13.17 -4.45
N THR A 23 -18.24 -13.98 -5.07
CA THR A 23 -16.81 -14.04 -4.74
C THR A 23 -16.03 -12.93 -5.44
N ARG A 24 -14.87 -12.58 -4.88
CA ARG A 24 -13.93 -11.59 -5.47
C ARG A 24 -13.58 -11.94 -6.93
N LEU A 25 -13.32 -13.22 -7.20
CA LEU A 25 -12.94 -13.69 -8.53
C LEU A 25 -14.09 -13.52 -9.54
N GLU A 26 -15.33 -13.72 -9.12
CA GLU A 26 -16.50 -13.50 -9.98
C GLU A 26 -16.68 -12.02 -10.32
N VAL A 27 -16.44 -11.13 -9.36
CA VAL A 27 -16.47 -9.68 -9.60
C VAL A 27 -15.37 -9.28 -10.57
N ALA A 28 -14.11 -9.69 -10.31
CA ALA A 28 -12.96 -9.40 -11.17
C ALA A 28 -13.20 -9.80 -12.63
N ARG A 29 -13.68 -11.03 -12.86
CA ARG A 29 -14.00 -11.54 -14.20
C ARG A 29 -15.17 -10.81 -14.87
N ARG A 30 -16.07 -10.19 -14.11
CA ARG A 30 -17.18 -9.39 -14.67
C ARG A 30 -16.69 -7.99 -15.04
N VAL A 31 -15.91 -7.36 -14.17
CA VAL A 31 -15.26 -6.07 -14.43
C VAL A 31 -14.39 -6.14 -15.68
N GLU A 32 -13.48 -7.12 -15.76
CA GLU A 32 -12.60 -7.33 -16.93
C GLU A 32 -13.40 -7.51 -18.24
N ARG A 33 -14.54 -8.22 -18.18
CA ARG A 33 -15.41 -8.41 -19.34
C ARG A 33 -16.14 -7.15 -19.75
N TRP A 34 -16.47 -6.27 -18.81
CA TRP A 34 -17.11 -4.99 -19.11
C TRP A 34 -16.10 -3.98 -19.66
N ALA A 35 -14.90 -3.90 -19.08
CA ALA A 35 -13.83 -3.00 -19.53
C ALA A 35 -13.36 -3.30 -20.97
N ARG A 36 -13.39 -4.57 -21.41
CA ARG A 36 -13.02 -4.99 -22.78
C ARG A 36 -14.04 -4.66 -23.87
N ARG A 37 -15.16 -4.00 -23.56
CA ARG A 37 -16.22 -3.67 -24.53
C ARG A 37 -16.09 -2.19 -24.94
N PRO A 38 -15.49 -1.87 -26.10
CA PRO A 38 -15.11 -0.50 -26.47
C PRO A 38 -16.28 0.43 -26.81
N ASP A 39 -17.48 -0.11 -27.02
CA ASP A 39 -18.59 0.62 -27.63
C ASP A 39 -19.48 1.37 -26.63
N GLU A 40 -19.10 1.43 -25.35
CA GLU A 40 -20.06 1.70 -24.27
C GLU A 40 -19.50 2.67 -23.19
N THR A 41 -19.62 3.97 -23.46
CA THR A 41 -19.20 5.11 -22.61
C THR A 41 -20.08 5.39 -21.38
N TRP A 42 -20.72 4.38 -20.78
CA TRP A 42 -21.68 4.60 -19.67
C TRP A 42 -21.03 4.78 -18.29
N LEU A 43 -19.72 4.56 -18.17
CA LEU A 43 -18.94 4.93 -16.99
C LEU A 43 -17.65 5.65 -17.42
N PRO A 44 -17.19 6.67 -16.66
CA PRO A 44 -15.91 7.31 -16.92
C PRO A 44 -14.75 6.29 -16.88
N GLN A 45 -13.76 6.41 -17.77
CA GLN A 45 -12.64 5.46 -17.85
C GLN A 45 -11.90 5.30 -16.51
N ARG A 46 -11.66 6.40 -15.79
CA ARG A 46 -11.03 6.39 -14.46
C ARG A 46 -11.76 5.50 -13.47
N LEU A 47 -13.08 5.36 -13.60
CA LEU A 47 -13.90 4.51 -12.74
C LEU A 47 -13.66 3.03 -13.04
N TRP A 48 -13.49 2.67 -14.32
CA TRP A 48 -13.08 1.32 -14.70
C TRP A 48 -11.70 0.97 -14.16
N ASP A 49 -10.75 1.90 -14.31
CA ASP A 49 -9.39 1.70 -13.80
C ASP A 49 -9.41 1.43 -12.28
N ARG A 50 -10.21 2.18 -11.51
CA ARG A 50 -10.41 1.92 -10.06
C ARG A 50 -11.09 0.59 -9.75
N LEU A 51 -12.06 0.17 -10.55
CA LEU A 51 -12.69 -1.15 -10.34
C LEU A 51 -11.72 -2.30 -10.63
N GLU A 52 -10.86 -2.14 -11.63
CA GLU A 52 -9.79 -3.11 -11.93
C GLU A 52 -8.73 -3.14 -10.82
N GLU A 53 -8.38 -1.98 -10.24
CA GLU A 53 -7.50 -1.89 -9.07
C GLU A 53 -8.07 -2.59 -7.82
N LEU A 54 -9.37 -2.45 -7.56
CA LEU A 54 -10.02 -3.10 -6.42
C LEU A 54 -10.21 -4.61 -6.63
N PHE A 55 -10.40 -5.02 -7.89
CA PHE A 55 -10.67 -6.42 -8.25
C PHE A 55 -9.66 -6.94 -9.28
N PRO A 56 -8.35 -6.94 -8.98
CA PRO A 56 -7.36 -7.41 -9.94
C PRO A 56 -7.55 -8.91 -10.17
N PRO A 57 -7.43 -9.42 -11.41
CA PRO A 57 -7.72 -10.82 -11.72
C PRO A 57 -7.01 -11.82 -10.79
N LEU A 58 -5.75 -11.54 -10.46
CA LEU A 58 -4.89 -12.39 -9.63
C LEU A 58 -4.71 -11.89 -8.18
N GLY A 59 -5.54 -10.94 -7.73
CA GLY A 59 -5.48 -10.41 -6.35
C GLY A 59 -5.65 -11.49 -5.28
N GLN A 60 -4.73 -11.56 -4.32
CA GLN A 60 -4.87 -12.51 -3.20
C GLN A 60 -5.71 -11.94 -2.05
N GLN A 61 -5.69 -10.61 -1.86
CA GLN A 61 -6.46 -9.94 -0.83
C GLN A 61 -7.80 -9.42 -1.37
N PRO A 62 -8.91 -9.64 -0.66
CA PRO A 62 -10.19 -9.01 -0.99
C PRO A 62 -10.14 -7.50 -0.69
N PRO A 63 -10.76 -6.64 -1.54
CA PRO A 63 -10.96 -5.24 -1.18
C PRO A 63 -11.86 -5.14 0.06
N ASP A 64 -11.75 -4.01 0.75
CA ASP A 64 -12.61 -3.69 1.88
C ASP A 64 -14.08 -3.66 1.43
N ARG A 65 -14.91 -4.56 1.99
CA ARG A 65 -16.34 -4.70 1.65
C ARG A 65 -17.12 -3.42 1.89
N ASP A 66 -16.66 -2.66 2.87
CA ASP A 66 -17.28 -1.46 3.38
C ASP A 66 -16.97 -0.28 2.43
N VAL A 67 -15.79 -0.27 1.82
CA VAL A 67 -15.45 0.59 0.66
C VAL A 67 -16.26 0.18 -0.56
N VAL A 68 -16.36 -1.13 -0.85
CA VAL A 68 -17.12 -1.62 -2.02
C VAL A 68 -18.62 -1.28 -1.91
N ARG A 69 -19.22 -1.43 -0.72
CA ARG A 69 -20.62 -1.04 -0.47
C ARG A 69 -20.85 0.44 -0.75
N LEU A 70 -19.95 1.31 -0.28
CA LEU A 70 -20.02 2.74 -0.54
C LEU A 70 -19.92 3.06 -2.04
N LEU A 71 -19.01 2.40 -2.77
CA LEU A 71 -18.93 2.55 -4.22
C LEU A 71 -20.20 2.11 -4.93
N ALA A 72 -20.83 1.04 -4.45
CA ALA A 72 -22.15 0.60 -4.92
C ALA A 72 -23.21 1.69 -4.74
N CYS A 73 -23.29 2.29 -3.54
CA CYS A 73 -24.22 3.38 -3.25
C CYS A 73 -23.94 4.62 -4.12
N VAL A 74 -22.66 4.99 -4.29
CA VAL A 74 -22.24 6.11 -5.15
C VAL A 74 -22.66 5.88 -6.62
N LEU A 75 -22.49 4.66 -7.13
CA LEU A 75 -22.91 4.28 -8.47
C LEU A 75 -24.45 4.24 -8.63
N ALA A 76 -25.18 3.92 -7.56
CA ALA A 76 -26.64 3.85 -7.55
C ALA A 76 -27.31 5.22 -7.50
N GLU A 77 -26.69 6.23 -6.89
CA GLU A 77 -27.25 7.59 -6.77
C GLU A 77 -27.22 8.39 -8.09
N ALA A 78 -26.53 7.91 -9.13
CA ALA A 78 -26.57 8.44 -10.50
C ALA A 78 -26.39 9.97 -10.61
N GLU A 79 -25.34 10.50 -9.97
CA GLU A 79 -24.92 11.91 -10.07
C GLU A 79 -23.61 12.01 -10.89
N PRO A 80 -23.66 12.09 -12.23
CA PRO A 80 -22.48 11.98 -13.08
C PRO A 80 -21.37 12.99 -12.74
N GLU A 81 -21.74 14.21 -12.36
CA GLU A 81 -20.83 15.30 -12.02
C GLU A 81 -20.13 15.14 -10.67
N LEU A 82 -20.69 14.36 -9.74
CA LEU A 82 -20.10 14.11 -8.41
C LEU A 82 -19.53 12.70 -8.27
N LEU A 83 -19.73 11.85 -9.27
CA LEU A 83 -19.34 10.45 -9.25
C LEU A 83 -17.85 10.29 -8.91
N GLN A 84 -16.99 11.10 -9.54
CA GLN A 84 -15.55 11.06 -9.31
C GLN A 84 -15.16 11.53 -7.88
N PRO A 85 -15.56 12.72 -7.40
CA PRO A 85 -15.36 13.13 -6.00
C PRO A 85 -15.84 12.12 -4.96
N LEU A 86 -17.04 11.58 -5.14
CA LEU A 86 -17.63 10.62 -4.20
C LEU A 86 -16.84 9.31 -4.16
N MET A 87 -16.40 8.83 -5.32
CA MET A 87 -15.54 7.66 -5.41
C MET A 87 -14.17 7.87 -4.77
N ASP A 88 -13.53 8.99 -5.05
CA ASP A 88 -12.22 9.31 -4.46
C ASP A 88 -12.29 9.34 -2.94
N LEU A 89 -13.37 9.90 -2.38
CA LEU A 89 -13.64 9.86 -0.94
C LEU A 89 -13.94 8.44 -0.44
N ALA A 90 -14.71 7.64 -1.18
CA ALA A 90 -15.03 6.27 -0.80
C ALA A 90 -13.78 5.38 -0.75
N LEU A 91 -12.88 5.51 -1.73
CA LEU A 91 -11.61 4.78 -1.79
C LEU A 91 -10.67 5.20 -0.65
N ARG A 92 -10.63 6.50 -0.32
CA ARG A 92 -9.83 7.03 0.79
C ARG A 92 -10.52 6.95 2.15
N ARG A 93 -11.70 6.30 2.24
CA ARG A 93 -12.40 6.11 3.52
C ARG A 93 -11.51 5.54 4.62
N PRO A 94 -10.67 4.50 4.39
CA PRO A 94 -9.79 3.97 5.43
C PRO A 94 -8.84 5.03 5.99
N LEU A 95 -8.26 5.88 5.12
CA LEU A 95 -7.45 7.02 5.52
C LEU A 95 -8.29 8.02 6.33
N LEU A 96 -9.40 8.48 5.77
CA LEU A 96 -10.26 9.49 6.38
C LEU A 96 -10.81 9.04 7.75
N ALA A 97 -11.09 7.75 7.92
CA ALA A 97 -11.48 7.14 9.19
C ALA A 97 -10.33 7.13 10.21
N ALA A 98 -9.09 6.92 9.76
CA ALA A 98 -7.93 6.93 10.64
C ALA A 98 -7.62 8.34 11.14
N VAL A 99 -7.71 9.34 10.27
CA VAL A 99 -7.31 10.74 10.56
C VAL A 99 -8.40 11.57 11.21
N SER A 100 -9.66 11.13 11.15
CA SER A 100 -10.78 11.78 11.86
C SER A 100 -10.89 11.39 13.34
N ARG A 101 -10.03 10.48 13.83
CA ARG A 101 -9.99 10.09 15.24
C ARG A 101 -9.56 11.27 16.12
N PRO A 102 -10.13 11.42 17.33
CA PRO A 102 -9.73 12.49 18.24
C PRO A 102 -8.21 12.48 18.48
N GLY A 103 -7.57 13.63 18.29
CA GLY A 103 -6.12 13.80 18.48
C GLY A 103 -5.25 13.38 17.30
N ALA A 104 -5.81 12.84 16.22
CA ALA A 104 -5.07 12.63 14.98
C ALA A 104 -4.98 13.94 14.19
N THR A 105 -3.76 14.45 14.01
CA THR A 105 -3.47 15.55 13.08
C THR A 105 -2.62 14.99 11.94
N VAL A 106 -3.04 15.22 10.71
CA VAL A 106 -2.30 14.78 9.53
C VAL A 106 -1.75 15.99 8.77
N PRO A 107 -0.47 15.96 8.37
CA PRO A 107 0.12 17.03 7.56
C PRO A 107 -0.64 17.25 6.25
N ASP A 108 -0.76 18.52 5.87
CA ASP A 108 -1.46 18.92 4.64
C ASP A 108 -0.92 18.21 3.40
N ASP A 109 0.38 17.95 3.32
CA ASP A 109 1.02 17.27 2.18
C ASP A 109 0.43 15.88 1.87
N ILE A 110 -0.19 15.24 2.87
CA ILE A 110 -0.80 13.91 2.78
C ILE A 110 -2.27 13.98 2.34
N LEU A 111 -2.94 15.08 2.66
CA LEU A 111 -4.37 15.29 2.39
C LEU A 111 -4.56 16.01 1.06
N ARG A 112 -5.46 15.49 0.22
CA ARG A 112 -5.88 16.18 -1.00
C ARG A 112 -6.54 17.52 -0.65
N PRO A 113 -6.49 18.55 -1.52
CA PRO A 113 -7.13 19.83 -1.26
C PRO A 113 -8.60 19.70 -0.83
N GLY A 114 -9.38 18.84 -1.50
CA GLY A 114 -10.77 18.55 -1.12
C GLY A 114 -10.94 17.96 0.28
N GLU A 115 -10.01 17.12 0.72
CA GLU A 115 -10.03 16.50 2.06
C GLU A 115 -9.69 17.50 3.16
N ARG A 116 -8.80 18.46 2.87
CA ARG A 116 -8.50 19.56 3.80
C ARG A 116 -9.74 20.42 4.04
N VAL A 117 -10.50 20.71 2.99
CA VAL A 117 -11.78 21.44 3.11
C VAL A 117 -12.82 20.62 3.88
N LEU A 118 -12.92 19.32 3.59
CA LEU A 118 -13.80 18.39 4.29
C LEU A 118 -13.50 18.35 5.80
N LEU A 119 -12.23 18.15 6.17
CA LEU A 119 -11.80 18.06 7.56
C LEU A 119 -11.80 19.42 8.28
N GLY A 120 -11.54 20.51 7.55
CA GLY A 120 -11.46 21.87 8.08
C GLY A 120 -12.82 22.48 8.46
N THR A 121 -13.92 22.04 7.83
CA THR A 121 -15.25 22.63 8.04
C THR A 121 -16.16 21.75 8.91
N ALA A 122 -17.04 22.38 9.71
CA ALA A 122 -17.99 21.62 10.55
C ALA A 122 -18.92 20.73 9.72
N ARG A 123 -19.50 21.29 8.65
CA ARG A 123 -20.36 20.56 7.71
C ARG A 123 -19.61 19.47 6.94
N GLY A 124 -18.32 19.69 6.63
CA GLY A 124 -17.51 18.66 6.00
C GLY A 124 -17.21 17.50 6.95
N ARG A 125 -16.97 17.76 8.24
CA ARG A 125 -16.84 16.70 9.24
C ARG A 125 -18.14 15.93 9.47
N GLU A 126 -19.29 16.59 9.42
CA GLU A 126 -20.60 15.93 9.45
C GLU A 126 -20.81 15.02 8.22
N ALA A 127 -20.45 15.50 7.03
CA ALA A 127 -20.48 14.73 5.80
C ALA A 127 -19.51 13.52 5.87
N LEU A 128 -18.30 13.72 6.38
CA LEU A 128 -17.36 12.63 6.62
C LEU A 128 -17.94 11.60 7.60
N GLY A 129 -18.55 12.03 8.70
CA GLY A 129 -19.25 11.12 9.61
C GLY A 129 -20.30 10.27 8.88
N ALA A 130 -21.11 10.89 8.01
CA ALA A 130 -22.06 10.16 7.18
C ALA A 130 -21.38 9.17 6.22
N LEU A 131 -20.29 9.55 5.56
CA LEU A 131 -19.51 8.65 4.71
C LEU A 131 -19.00 7.44 5.49
N LEU A 132 -18.47 7.66 6.70
CA LEU A 132 -17.95 6.60 7.56
C LEU A 132 -19.05 5.63 8.02
N ASP A 133 -20.28 6.12 8.17
CA ASP A 133 -21.48 5.34 8.48
C ASP A 133 -22.09 4.64 7.26
N GLY A 134 -21.52 4.79 6.06
CA GLY A 134 -22.07 4.20 4.84
C GLY A 134 -23.18 5.02 4.16
N ARG A 135 -23.38 6.28 4.55
CA ARG A 135 -24.45 7.15 4.05
C ARG A 135 -23.91 8.15 3.02
N VAL A 136 -24.29 7.97 1.75
CA VAL A 136 -23.77 8.78 0.63
C VAL A 136 -24.55 10.09 0.45
N ALA A 137 -25.88 10.08 0.51
CA ALA A 137 -26.70 11.29 0.31
C ALA A 137 -26.26 12.56 1.08
N PRO A 138 -25.86 12.51 2.37
CA PRO A 138 -25.35 13.70 3.07
C PRO A 138 -24.03 14.22 2.51
N VAL A 139 -23.17 13.32 2.00
CA VAL A 139 -21.91 13.66 1.33
C VAL A 139 -22.19 14.33 -0.01
N SER A 140 -23.07 13.75 -0.83
CA SER A 140 -23.51 14.31 -2.12
C SER A 140 -24.09 15.71 -1.92
N ALA A 141 -24.97 15.89 -0.93
CA ALA A 141 -25.56 17.20 -0.61
C ALA A 141 -24.52 18.25 -0.16
N TRP A 142 -23.48 17.83 0.57
CA TRP A 142 -22.38 18.71 0.97
C TRP A 142 -21.50 19.10 -0.23
N LEU A 143 -21.15 18.13 -1.08
CA LEU A 143 -20.35 18.36 -2.28
C LEU A 143 -21.03 19.37 -3.21
N ARG A 144 -22.33 19.20 -3.52
CA ARG A 144 -23.09 20.14 -4.37
C ARG A 144 -23.06 21.60 -3.91
N ARG A 145 -22.97 21.81 -2.59
CA ARG A 145 -22.97 23.15 -1.99
C ARG A 145 -21.58 23.75 -1.85
N THR A 146 -20.56 22.92 -1.80
CA THR A 146 -19.20 23.33 -1.38
C THR A 146 -18.20 23.26 -2.52
N VAL A 147 -18.37 22.29 -3.41
CA VAL A 147 -17.46 22.01 -4.52
C VAL A 147 -17.97 22.71 -5.78
N LEU A 148 -17.30 23.82 -6.12
CA LEU A 148 -17.55 24.57 -7.35
C LEU A 148 -16.82 23.97 -8.56
N ASP A 149 -15.69 23.30 -8.28
CA ASP A 149 -14.83 22.65 -9.25
C ASP A 149 -14.54 21.22 -8.78
N PRO A 150 -15.26 20.22 -9.31
CA PRO A 150 -15.03 18.81 -8.99
C PRO A 150 -13.61 18.34 -9.29
N ASP A 151 -12.97 18.88 -10.33
CA ASP A 151 -11.62 18.49 -10.73
C ASP A 151 -10.58 19.00 -9.72
N ALA A 152 -10.73 20.26 -9.25
CA ALA A 152 -9.89 20.79 -8.18
C ALA A 152 -10.10 20.07 -6.84
N PHE A 153 -11.30 19.54 -6.59
CA PHE A 153 -11.58 18.78 -5.37
C PHE A 153 -10.85 17.43 -5.35
N VAL A 154 -10.81 16.74 -6.49
CA VAL A 154 -10.15 15.43 -6.63
C VAL A 154 -8.68 15.52 -6.96
N ALA A 155 -8.18 16.72 -7.26
CA ALA A 155 -6.77 16.97 -7.49
C ALA A 155 -5.92 16.34 -6.38
N THR A 156 -4.87 15.64 -6.78
CA THR A 156 -3.91 15.11 -5.82
C THR A 156 -3.04 16.26 -5.30
N THR A 157 -2.35 16.08 -4.18
CA THR A 157 -1.28 17.02 -3.78
C THR A 157 -0.01 16.84 -4.63
N TRP A 158 -0.07 16.03 -5.69
CA TRP A 158 1.07 15.45 -6.38
C TRP A 158 1.11 15.89 -7.84
N ASP A 159 0.95 17.19 -8.09
CA ASP A 159 1.09 17.84 -9.41
C ASP A 159 2.52 17.74 -10.00
N VAL A 160 3.27 16.72 -9.61
CA VAL A 160 4.56 16.34 -10.19
C VAL A 160 4.28 15.23 -11.21
N PRO A 161 4.62 15.43 -12.49
CA PRO A 161 4.61 14.33 -13.45
C PRO A 161 5.47 13.20 -12.91
N LEU A 162 4.92 12.01 -12.66
CA LEU A 162 5.71 10.90 -12.10
C LEU A 162 6.74 10.39 -13.11
N ALA A 163 6.62 10.82 -14.37
CA ALA A 163 7.63 10.70 -15.41
C ALA A 163 8.97 11.41 -15.10
N ASP A 164 8.97 12.42 -14.21
CA ASP A 164 10.19 13.03 -13.69
C ASP A 164 10.67 12.28 -12.44
N THR A 165 11.65 11.39 -12.60
CA THR A 165 12.23 10.64 -11.48
C THR A 165 12.84 11.53 -10.38
N ILE A 166 13.28 12.75 -10.69
CA ILE A 166 13.79 13.72 -9.72
C ILE A 166 12.62 14.32 -8.93
N GLY A 167 11.58 14.75 -9.65
CA GLY A 167 10.33 15.22 -9.05
C GLY A 167 9.69 14.16 -8.14
N LEU A 168 9.63 12.91 -8.60
CA LEU A 168 9.14 11.76 -7.83
C LEU A 168 9.97 11.55 -6.56
N ALA A 169 11.30 11.58 -6.65
CA ALA A 169 12.16 11.42 -5.48
C ALA A 169 11.88 12.51 -4.43
N GLY A 170 11.80 13.77 -4.85
CA GLY A 170 11.48 14.89 -3.95
C GLY A 170 10.09 14.78 -3.34
N LEU A 171 9.10 14.28 -4.09
CA LEU A 171 7.76 14.03 -3.56
C LEU A 171 7.75 12.92 -2.50
N VAL A 172 8.41 11.79 -2.78
CA VAL A 172 8.51 10.66 -1.84
C VAL A 172 9.17 11.10 -0.54
N ASP A 173 10.24 11.90 -0.61
CA ASP A 173 10.91 12.43 0.58
C ASP A 173 10.00 13.30 1.44
N ARG A 174 9.22 14.20 0.79
CA ARG A 174 8.26 15.04 1.51
C ARG A 174 7.18 14.20 2.18
N LEU A 175 6.58 13.26 1.47
CA LEU A 175 5.51 12.40 1.99
C LEU A 175 6.02 11.48 3.11
N ALA A 176 7.21 10.91 2.95
CA ALA A 176 7.84 10.09 3.98
C ALA A 176 8.17 10.93 5.22
N THR A 177 8.75 12.12 5.05
CA THR A 177 9.01 13.05 6.16
C THR A 177 7.73 13.45 6.89
N ALA A 178 6.68 13.82 6.14
CA ALA A 178 5.37 14.13 6.69
C ALA A 178 4.78 12.93 7.46
N THR A 179 4.90 11.72 6.92
CA THR A 179 4.46 10.48 7.58
C THR A 179 5.21 10.24 8.90
N GLU A 180 6.51 10.54 8.96
CA GLU A 180 7.31 10.38 10.20
C GLU A 180 6.90 11.35 11.32
N THR A 181 6.28 12.49 10.99
CA THR A 181 5.74 13.41 12.01
C THR A 181 4.55 12.84 12.77
N LEU A 182 3.90 11.81 12.22
CA LEU A 182 2.79 11.13 12.88
C LEU A 182 3.30 10.24 14.02
N PRO A 183 2.56 10.15 15.15
CA PRO A 183 2.85 9.19 16.20
C PRO A 183 2.88 7.75 15.65
N PRO A 184 3.80 6.89 16.14
CA PRO A 184 3.80 5.48 15.78
C PRO A 184 2.46 4.80 16.04
N GLY A 185 1.96 4.05 15.08
CA GLY A 185 0.74 3.27 15.25
C GLY A 185 -0.12 3.15 14.00
N PRO A 186 -1.39 2.73 14.16
CA PRO A 186 -2.27 2.39 13.05
C PRO A 186 -2.53 3.55 12.07
N VAL A 187 -2.59 4.80 12.57
CA VAL A 187 -2.83 5.96 11.72
C VAL A 187 -1.65 6.22 10.79
N ARG A 188 -0.41 6.21 11.32
CA ARG A 188 0.80 6.35 10.50
C ARG A 188 0.94 5.23 9.48
N ALA A 189 0.61 4.00 9.88
CA ALA A 189 0.62 2.86 8.97
C ALA A 189 -0.40 2.98 7.84
N GLN A 190 -1.62 3.42 8.15
CA GLN A 190 -2.65 3.65 7.13
C GLN A 190 -2.23 4.76 6.18
N VAL A 191 -1.73 5.88 6.71
CA VAL A 191 -1.22 7.00 5.91
C VAL A 191 -0.13 6.53 4.94
N ALA A 192 0.88 5.82 5.45
CA ALA A 192 1.98 5.28 4.65
C ALA A 192 1.46 4.40 3.51
N ARG A 193 0.55 3.47 3.82
CA ARG A 193 -0.04 2.56 2.84
C ARG A 193 -0.76 3.30 1.72
N GLU A 194 -1.57 4.29 2.07
CA GLU A 194 -2.44 4.99 1.12
C GLU A 194 -1.64 5.82 0.13
N TRP A 195 -0.72 6.67 0.59
CA TRP A 195 0.03 7.51 -0.36
C TRP A 195 0.97 6.67 -1.25
N ILE A 196 1.56 5.60 -0.71
CA ILE A 196 2.42 4.69 -1.49
C ILE A 196 1.58 3.98 -2.56
N SER A 197 0.40 3.49 -2.19
CA SER A 197 -0.50 2.80 -3.12
C SER A 197 -0.94 3.72 -4.25
N GLU A 198 -1.31 4.95 -3.94
CA GLU A 198 -1.75 5.91 -4.95
C GLU A 198 -0.59 6.38 -5.85
N LEU A 199 0.64 6.54 -5.34
CA LEU A 199 1.81 6.81 -6.18
C LEU A 199 2.11 5.65 -7.14
N SER A 200 2.08 4.41 -6.62
CA SER A 200 2.29 3.22 -7.44
C SER A 200 1.21 3.10 -8.53
N ALA A 201 -0.06 3.35 -8.20
CA ALA A 201 -1.16 3.31 -9.17
C ALA A 201 -1.05 4.43 -10.22
N GLY A 202 -0.78 5.67 -9.77
CA GLY A 202 -0.64 6.83 -10.66
C GLY A 202 0.47 6.66 -11.69
N SER A 203 1.54 5.92 -11.34
CA SER A 203 2.65 5.68 -12.25
C SER A 203 2.38 4.70 -13.40
N LEU A 204 1.27 3.95 -13.35
CA LEU A 204 0.93 2.99 -14.42
C LEU A 204 0.49 3.68 -15.72
N VAL A 205 0.19 4.97 -15.65
CA VAL A 205 -0.32 5.78 -16.78
C VAL A 205 0.81 6.56 -17.46
N ASP A 206 2.00 6.58 -16.87
CA ASP A 206 3.14 7.35 -17.37
C ASP A 206 4.08 6.49 -18.24
N ASP A 207 4.85 7.15 -19.11
CA ASP A 207 5.84 6.52 -20.01
C ASP A 207 7.06 5.93 -19.26
N VAL A 208 7.11 6.04 -17.93
CA VAL A 208 8.22 5.52 -17.11
C VAL A 208 7.94 4.07 -16.70
N PRO A 209 8.92 3.15 -16.84
CA PRO A 209 8.73 1.78 -16.41
C PRO A 209 8.34 1.69 -14.93
N PHE A 210 7.28 0.95 -14.63
CA PHE A 210 6.80 0.74 -13.25
C PHE A 210 7.91 0.26 -12.30
N SER A 211 8.85 -0.56 -12.77
CA SER A 211 10.01 -1.00 -12.00
C SER A 211 10.93 0.15 -11.59
N GLU A 212 11.08 1.19 -12.41
CA GLU A 212 11.87 2.38 -12.05
C GLU A 212 11.18 3.21 -10.97
N VAL A 213 9.86 3.36 -11.06
CA VAL A 213 9.07 4.08 -10.05
C VAL A 213 9.13 3.35 -8.71
N VAL A 214 8.82 2.06 -8.70
CA VAL A 214 8.86 1.23 -7.49
C VAL A 214 10.26 1.22 -6.86
N ARG A 215 11.31 1.14 -7.70
CA ARG A 215 12.70 1.23 -7.23
C ARG A 215 12.99 2.61 -6.63
N CYS A 216 12.57 3.70 -7.27
CA CYS A 216 12.75 5.05 -6.77
C CYS A 216 12.05 5.22 -5.41
N VAL A 217 10.76 4.93 -5.35
CA VAL A 217 9.94 4.98 -4.13
C VAL A 217 10.58 4.15 -3.02
N GLY A 218 10.86 2.88 -3.28
CA GLY A 218 11.45 1.97 -2.30
C GLY A 218 12.81 2.45 -1.78
N LEU A 219 13.71 2.93 -2.65
CA LEU A 219 15.03 3.42 -2.25
C LEU A 219 14.97 4.72 -1.45
N ARG A 220 14.07 5.65 -1.81
CA ARG A 220 13.88 6.89 -1.04
C ARG A 220 13.33 6.58 0.35
N ILE A 221 12.27 5.77 0.44
CA ILE A 221 11.68 5.37 1.73
C ILE A 221 12.71 4.65 2.61
N LEU A 222 13.62 3.85 2.02
CA LEU A 222 14.67 3.13 2.76
C LEU A 222 15.62 4.06 3.57
N THR A 223 15.68 5.35 3.21
CA THR A 223 16.49 6.34 3.96
C THR A 223 15.84 6.82 5.26
N HIS A 224 14.54 6.56 5.44
CA HIS A 224 13.76 6.95 6.61
C HIS A 224 13.91 5.96 7.76
N LYS A 225 13.39 6.30 8.94
CA LYS A 225 13.55 5.55 10.20
C LYS A 225 12.27 4.91 10.71
N ALA A 226 11.09 5.40 10.32
CA ALA A 226 9.85 4.80 10.78
C ALA A 226 9.75 3.31 10.35
N PRO A 227 9.46 2.38 11.29
CA PRO A 227 9.34 0.96 10.96
C PRO A 227 8.31 0.69 9.86
N VAL A 228 7.14 1.34 9.89
CA VAL A 228 6.15 1.12 8.83
C VAL A 228 6.65 1.54 7.44
N LEU A 229 7.41 2.63 7.34
CA LEU A 229 8.01 3.07 6.08
C LEU A 229 9.05 2.04 5.61
N LEU A 230 9.93 1.58 6.49
CA LEU A 230 10.92 0.55 6.14
C LEU A 230 10.29 -0.79 5.72
N TRP A 231 9.16 -1.16 6.32
CA TRP A 231 8.37 -2.30 5.88
C TRP A 231 7.84 -2.10 4.46
N HIS A 232 7.27 -0.93 4.15
CA HIS A 232 6.80 -0.63 2.79
C HIS A 232 7.94 -0.54 1.78
N ALA A 233 9.10 0.00 2.15
CA ALA A 233 10.30 -0.02 1.30
C ALA A 233 10.67 -1.46 0.93
N ALA A 234 10.62 -2.40 1.90
CA ALA A 234 10.84 -3.82 1.63
C ALA A 234 9.82 -4.39 0.63
N GLN A 235 8.54 -4.06 0.78
CA GLN A 235 7.49 -4.53 -0.14
C GLN A 235 7.65 -3.96 -1.56
N GLN A 236 8.00 -2.69 -1.68
CA GLN A 236 8.23 -2.05 -2.98
C GLN A 236 9.47 -2.68 -3.66
N LEU A 237 10.61 -2.71 -2.96
CA LEU A 237 11.85 -3.25 -3.51
C LEU A 237 11.78 -4.74 -3.83
N ALA A 238 10.89 -5.49 -3.17
CA ALA A 238 10.59 -6.89 -3.50
C ALA A 238 10.25 -7.11 -4.97
N LEU A 239 9.56 -6.15 -5.59
CA LEU A 239 9.05 -6.26 -6.96
C LEU A 239 10.15 -6.11 -8.02
N VAL A 240 11.34 -5.64 -7.62
CA VAL A 240 12.46 -5.31 -8.53
C VAL A 240 13.78 -5.92 -8.09
N ILE A 241 13.76 -6.80 -7.09
CA ILE A 241 14.97 -7.27 -6.41
C ILE A 241 15.77 -8.28 -7.23
N ASP A 242 15.08 -9.07 -8.06
CA ASP A 242 15.70 -10.14 -8.86
C ASP A 242 16.71 -9.60 -9.88
N ASP A 243 16.50 -8.37 -10.36
CA ASP A 243 17.40 -7.69 -11.30
C ASP A 243 18.53 -6.91 -10.61
N HIS A 244 18.50 -6.78 -9.28
CA HIS A 244 19.34 -5.84 -8.54
C HIS A 244 19.89 -6.36 -7.18
N PRO A 245 20.97 -7.17 -7.19
CA PRO A 245 21.58 -7.69 -5.95
C PRO A 245 22.07 -6.62 -4.96
N LEU A 246 22.39 -5.41 -5.43
CA LEU A 246 22.76 -4.29 -4.58
C LEU A 246 21.57 -3.74 -3.79
N VAL A 247 20.37 -3.76 -4.38
CA VAL A 247 19.11 -3.37 -3.72
C VAL A 247 18.81 -4.35 -2.60
N ALA A 248 18.95 -5.67 -2.84
CA ALA A 248 18.78 -6.68 -1.80
C ALA A 248 19.69 -6.44 -0.59
N LYS A 249 20.98 -6.16 -0.84
CA LYS A 249 21.94 -5.87 0.24
C LYS A 249 21.57 -4.60 1.00
N ALA A 250 21.20 -3.52 0.31
CA ALA A 250 20.82 -2.27 0.95
C ALA A 250 19.57 -2.46 1.82
N LEU A 251 18.56 -3.14 1.28
CA LEU A 251 17.32 -3.47 1.99
C LEU A 251 17.61 -4.27 3.27
N ILE A 252 18.37 -5.37 3.15
CA ILE A 252 18.68 -6.23 4.29
C ILE A 252 19.48 -5.45 5.35
N ARG A 253 20.51 -4.70 4.95
CA ARG A 253 21.32 -3.89 5.89
C ARG A 253 20.48 -2.89 6.66
N ARG A 254 19.49 -2.29 5.99
CA ARG A 254 18.68 -1.24 6.60
C ARG A 254 17.56 -1.79 7.48
N CYS A 255 16.86 -2.81 7.00
CA CYS A 255 15.61 -3.29 7.60
C CYS A 255 15.79 -4.46 8.56
N LEU A 256 16.79 -5.34 8.35
CA LEU A 256 16.98 -6.52 9.19
C LEU A 256 17.27 -6.18 10.67
N PRO A 257 18.04 -5.12 11.00
CA PRO A 257 18.25 -4.72 12.40
C PRO A 257 17.00 -4.10 13.06
N VAL A 258 15.99 -3.70 12.28
CA VAL A 258 14.80 -2.99 12.77
C VAL A 258 13.70 -4.00 13.06
N VAL A 259 13.62 -4.41 14.32
CA VAL A 259 12.69 -5.43 14.82
C VAL A 259 11.41 -4.85 15.39
N GLU A 260 11.36 -3.53 15.58
CA GLU A 260 10.19 -2.82 16.06
C GLU A 260 8.99 -3.10 15.14
N VAL A 261 7.88 -3.50 15.76
CA VAL A 261 6.63 -3.78 15.06
C VAL A 261 5.74 -2.57 15.18
N GLU A 262 5.28 -2.06 14.04
CA GLU A 262 4.31 -0.97 13.98
C GLU A 262 3.04 -1.44 13.28
N ALA A 263 1.92 -1.41 13.99
CA ALA A 263 0.63 -1.89 13.47
C ALA A 263 0.69 -3.33 12.89
N GLY A 264 1.50 -4.20 13.50
CA GLY A 264 1.71 -5.58 13.03
C GLY A 264 2.72 -5.72 11.88
N LEU A 265 3.34 -4.62 11.44
CA LEU A 265 4.30 -4.61 10.33
C LEU A 265 5.73 -4.57 10.88
N SER A 266 6.56 -5.55 10.48
CA SER A 266 7.96 -5.68 10.92
C SER A 266 8.92 -5.59 9.74
N PRO A 267 9.80 -4.57 9.67
CA PRO A 267 10.81 -4.45 8.61
C PRO A 267 11.72 -5.67 8.51
N ALA A 268 12.17 -6.21 9.65
CA ALA A 268 13.01 -7.39 9.69
C ALA A 268 12.32 -8.60 9.04
N VAL A 269 11.04 -8.85 9.37
CA VAL A 269 10.26 -9.96 8.80
C VAL A 269 10.07 -9.78 7.29
N ALA A 270 9.80 -8.55 6.84
CA ALA A 270 9.69 -8.27 5.41
C ALA A 270 11.02 -8.42 4.66
N ALA A 271 12.14 -8.08 5.28
CA ALA A 271 13.45 -8.07 4.63
C ALA A 271 14.15 -9.44 4.63
N ALA A 272 13.95 -10.27 5.66
CA ALA A 272 14.67 -11.53 5.83
C ALA A 272 14.55 -12.51 4.64
N PRO A 273 13.38 -12.69 3.98
CA PRO A 273 13.26 -13.55 2.81
C PRO A 273 14.21 -13.20 1.67
N PHE A 274 14.62 -11.93 1.53
CA PHE A 274 15.50 -11.46 0.47
C PHE A 274 16.97 -11.87 0.62
N LEU A 275 17.35 -12.45 1.77
CA LEU A 275 18.64 -13.14 1.88
C LEU A 275 18.77 -14.28 0.83
N ARG A 276 17.65 -14.82 0.33
CA ARG A 276 17.63 -15.85 -0.73
C ARG A 276 17.95 -15.33 -2.12
N ALA A 277 17.80 -14.02 -2.36
CA ALA A 277 18.21 -13.39 -3.62
C ALA A 277 19.75 -13.32 -3.76
N LEU A 278 20.48 -13.58 -2.68
CA LEU A 278 21.94 -13.61 -2.66
C LEU A 278 22.46 -15.04 -2.78
N THR A 279 23.68 -15.19 -3.31
CA THR A 279 24.40 -16.47 -3.19
C THR A 279 24.66 -16.79 -1.72
N VAL A 280 24.75 -18.09 -1.36
CA VAL A 280 25.03 -18.53 0.03
C VAL A 280 26.23 -17.80 0.64
N ARG A 281 27.31 -17.66 -0.13
CA ARG A 281 28.51 -16.94 0.30
C ARG A 281 28.25 -15.45 0.57
N GLN A 282 27.46 -14.79 -0.27
CA GLN A 282 27.11 -13.37 -0.08
C GLN A 282 26.16 -13.18 1.10
N ALA A 283 25.16 -14.04 1.26
CA ALA A 283 24.25 -14.00 2.40
C ALA A 283 25.00 -14.25 3.72
N ALA A 284 25.87 -15.27 3.77
CA ALA A 284 26.68 -15.56 4.95
C ALA A 284 27.62 -14.40 5.29
N ALA A 285 28.31 -13.82 4.29
CA ALA A 285 29.17 -12.66 4.51
C ALA A 285 28.38 -11.42 4.96
N LEU A 286 27.17 -11.22 4.45
CA LEU A 286 26.31 -10.12 4.89
C LEU A 286 25.87 -10.30 6.35
N LEU A 287 25.45 -11.51 6.73
CA LEU A 287 25.08 -11.85 8.11
C LEU A 287 26.28 -11.77 9.06
N ASP A 288 27.49 -12.16 8.63
CA ASP A 288 28.72 -11.95 9.40
C ASP A 288 28.96 -10.47 9.70
N ASN A 289 28.79 -9.62 8.69
CA ASN A 289 29.01 -8.18 8.83
C ASN A 289 27.93 -7.52 9.71
N LEU A 290 26.69 -8.01 9.67
CA LEU A 290 25.59 -7.46 10.46
C LEU A 290 25.55 -8.02 11.89
N ALA A 291 26.15 -9.18 12.15
CA ALA A 291 26.06 -9.88 13.43
C ALA A 291 26.31 -9.00 14.68
N PRO A 292 27.31 -8.10 14.71
CA PRO A 292 27.55 -7.24 15.87
C PRO A 292 26.39 -6.31 16.21
N ASP A 293 25.60 -5.93 15.20
CA ASP A 293 24.53 -4.94 15.31
C ASP A 293 23.12 -5.57 15.31
N LEU A 294 23.02 -6.90 15.15
CA LEU A 294 21.73 -7.60 15.10
C LEU A 294 21.26 -8.01 16.51
N PRO A 295 20.11 -7.51 16.98
CA PRO A 295 19.54 -7.95 18.24
C PRO A 295 19.06 -9.41 18.15
N ALA A 296 18.92 -10.09 19.30
CA ALA A 296 18.45 -11.47 19.36
C ALA A 296 17.09 -11.70 18.66
N ALA A 297 16.19 -10.71 18.72
CA ALA A 297 14.91 -10.75 18.01
C ALA A 297 15.09 -10.76 16.48
N ALA A 298 16.08 -10.05 15.93
CA ALA A 298 16.35 -10.07 14.50
C ALA A 298 16.91 -11.43 14.09
N TRP A 299 17.75 -12.02 14.92
CA TRP A 299 18.24 -13.38 14.71
C TRP A 299 17.13 -14.42 14.73
N ALA A 300 16.12 -14.29 15.60
CA ALA A 300 14.93 -15.15 15.57
C ALA A 300 14.16 -15.01 14.24
N VAL A 301 13.97 -13.79 13.74
CA VAL A 301 13.37 -13.56 12.41
C VAL A 301 14.21 -14.20 11.30
N VAL A 302 15.54 -14.09 11.34
CA VAL A 302 16.42 -14.76 10.37
C VAL A 302 16.27 -16.28 10.44
N ALA A 303 16.13 -16.85 11.65
CA ALA A 303 15.90 -18.28 11.83
C ALA A 303 14.62 -18.73 11.13
N ASP A 304 13.50 -18.07 11.44
CA ASP A 304 12.17 -18.45 11.00
C ASP A 304 11.95 -18.18 9.50
N GLU A 305 12.26 -16.97 9.03
CA GLU A 305 11.93 -16.52 7.69
C GLU A 305 12.98 -16.94 6.64
N PHE A 306 14.22 -17.20 7.07
CA PHE A 306 15.33 -17.50 6.16
C PHE A 306 15.99 -18.86 6.38
N PHE A 307 16.53 -19.15 7.57
CA PHE A 307 17.32 -20.37 7.78
C PHE A 307 16.48 -21.63 7.65
N ALA A 308 15.35 -21.73 8.34
CA ALA A 308 14.48 -22.90 8.29
C ALA A 308 14.14 -23.34 6.83
N PRO A 309 13.72 -22.43 5.93
CA PRO A 309 13.52 -22.76 4.53
C PRO A 309 14.82 -22.95 3.71
N ALA A 310 15.88 -22.20 3.99
CA ALA A 310 17.14 -22.29 3.24
C ALA A 310 17.91 -23.59 3.51
N PHE A 311 17.94 -24.05 4.78
CA PHE A 311 18.61 -25.28 5.17
C PHE A 311 17.93 -26.50 4.57
N ARG A 312 16.59 -26.53 4.55
CA ARG A 312 15.82 -27.60 3.87
C ARG A 312 16.20 -27.75 2.40
N ARG A 313 16.47 -26.65 1.70
CA ARG A 313 16.79 -26.66 0.27
C ARG A 313 18.26 -26.98 -0.01
N ASN A 314 19.18 -26.33 0.72
CA ASN A 314 20.60 -26.26 0.33
C ASN A 314 21.58 -26.50 1.50
N TRP A 315 21.23 -27.35 2.48
CA TRP A 315 22.04 -27.59 3.70
C TRP A 315 23.55 -27.77 3.45
N ARG A 316 23.94 -28.55 2.44
CA ARG A 316 25.36 -28.83 2.16
C ARG A 316 26.18 -27.56 1.91
N SER A 317 25.59 -26.56 1.26
CA SER A 317 26.23 -25.27 0.99
C SER A 317 26.32 -24.40 2.25
N TRP A 318 25.38 -24.53 3.18
CA TRP A 318 25.33 -23.76 4.43
C TRP A 318 26.18 -24.34 5.56
N ARG A 319 26.37 -25.67 5.57
CA ARG A 319 27.06 -26.41 6.64
C ARG A 319 28.43 -25.81 7.04
N PRO A 320 29.32 -25.39 6.14
CA PRO A 320 30.60 -24.79 6.53
C PRO A 320 30.43 -23.46 7.30
N HIS A 321 29.49 -22.62 6.86
CA HIS A 321 29.20 -21.33 7.49
C HIS A 321 28.57 -21.51 8.87
N VAL A 322 27.59 -22.41 8.97
CA VAL A 322 26.90 -22.77 10.22
C VAL A 322 27.88 -23.30 11.27
N ARG A 323 28.80 -24.19 10.89
CA ARG A 323 29.82 -24.72 11.81
C ARG A 323 30.70 -23.62 12.39
N ARG A 324 31.11 -22.66 11.54
CA ARG A 324 31.92 -21.51 11.96
C ARG A 324 31.14 -20.58 12.89
N TRP A 325 29.84 -20.39 12.65
CA TRP A 325 28.99 -19.57 13.52
C TRP A 325 28.73 -20.21 14.87
N ALA A 326 28.51 -21.53 14.92
CA ALA A 326 28.32 -22.28 16.16
C ALA A 326 29.57 -22.28 17.07
N THR A 327 30.74 -21.99 16.51
CA THR A 327 32.01 -21.86 17.26
C THR A 327 32.36 -20.41 17.60
N ALA A 328 31.53 -19.43 17.22
CA ALA A 328 31.75 -18.03 17.53
C ALA A 328 31.10 -17.66 18.88
N ASP A 329 31.69 -16.72 19.62
CA ASP A 329 31.17 -16.20 20.92
C ASP A 329 29.86 -15.37 20.79
N ASP A 330 29.07 -15.61 19.75
CA ASP A 330 27.79 -14.96 19.50
C ASP A 330 26.66 -15.95 19.80
N THR A 331 26.11 -15.84 21.01
CA THR A 331 25.08 -16.74 21.51
C THR A 331 23.77 -16.60 20.73
N ALA A 332 23.40 -15.39 20.32
CA ALA A 332 22.14 -15.13 19.61
C ALA A 332 22.15 -15.75 18.21
N ARG A 333 23.22 -15.52 17.45
CA ARG A 333 23.41 -16.14 16.14
C ARG A 333 23.50 -17.66 16.23
N SER A 334 24.23 -18.18 17.21
CA SER A 334 24.37 -19.63 17.41
C SER A 334 23.02 -20.29 17.70
N LEU A 335 22.22 -19.68 18.59
CA LEU A 335 20.89 -20.18 18.94
C LEU A 335 19.97 -20.16 17.71
N ALA A 336 19.92 -19.05 16.97
CA ALA A 336 19.09 -18.92 15.78
C ALA A 336 19.39 -19.98 14.71
N VAL A 337 20.65 -20.37 14.56
CA VAL A 337 21.06 -21.43 13.63
C VAL A 337 20.68 -22.82 14.14
N LEU A 338 20.70 -23.05 15.46
CA LEU A 338 20.35 -24.33 16.08
C LEU A 338 18.84 -24.58 16.15
N THR A 339 18.04 -23.52 16.19
CA THR A 339 16.57 -23.60 16.29
C THR A 339 15.86 -23.58 14.94
N ALA A 340 16.58 -23.34 13.83
CA ALA A 340 16.06 -23.28 12.46
C ALA A 340 15.96 -24.65 11.77
#